data_AF-G3FG14-F1
#
_entry.id   AF-G3FG14-F1
#
_cell.length_a   1.000
_cell.length_b   1.000
_cell.length_c   1.000
_cell.angle_alpha   90.00
_cell.angle_beta   90.00
_cell.angle_gamma   90.00
#
_symmetry.space_group_name_H-M   'P 1'
#
loop_
_entity.id
_entity.type
_entity.pdbx_description
1 polymer ?
#
loop_
_entity_poly.entity_id
_entity_poly.type
_entity_poly.pdbx_seq_one_letter_code
_entity_poly.pdbx_strand_id
1 'polypeptide(L)'
;FLNRQLQFLEPQEILRWCITSLPHLFQTTAFGLTGLVTLDMLSKLEVPRPQMVDLVFLDTLYHFEETMSLVDRVRRRYPNNNVHIYKPAGVETTAEFEAKYGAKLWE
;
A
#
# COMPACT_ATOMS: atom_id res chain seq x y z
N PHE A 1 -5.92 26.33 1.10
CA PHE A 1 -7.11 26.32 0.22
C PHE A 1 -7.63 24.89 0.08
N LEU A 2 -6.81 23.94 -0.39
CA LEU A 2 -7.17 22.53 -0.56
C LEU A 2 -7.86 21.86 0.65
N ASN A 3 -7.23 21.84 1.82
CA ASN A 3 -7.81 21.20 3.01
C ASN A 3 -9.20 21.75 3.38
N ARG A 4 -9.46 23.04 3.12
CA ARG A 4 -10.76 23.65 3.40
C ARG A 4 -11.87 23.15 2.47
N GLN A 5 -11.50 22.74 1.25
CA GLN A 5 -12.44 22.19 0.27
C GLN A 5 -12.66 20.69 0.48
N LEU A 6 -11.57 19.92 0.65
CA LEU A 6 -11.64 18.45 0.74
C LEU A 6 -12.29 17.93 2.03
N GLN A 7 -12.26 18.70 3.13
CA GLN A 7 -12.82 18.25 4.42
C GLN A 7 -14.34 17.96 4.39
N PHE A 8 -15.06 18.46 3.38
CA PHE A 8 -16.50 18.29 3.24
C PHE A 8 -16.89 17.20 2.23
N LEU A 9 -15.90 16.53 1.63
CA LEU A 9 -16.12 15.51 0.61
C LEU A 9 -16.11 14.10 1.22
N GLU A 10 -16.84 13.20 0.59
CA GLU A 10 -16.78 11.78 0.93
C GLU A 10 -15.43 11.17 0.50
N PRO A 11 -14.97 10.08 1.13
CA PRO A 11 -13.67 9.48 0.82
C PRO A 11 -13.46 9.18 -0.67
N GLN A 12 -14.47 8.66 -1.36
CA GLN A 12 -14.37 8.33 -2.79
C GLN A 12 -14.20 9.59 -3.66
N GLU A 13 -14.78 10.72 -3.25
CA GLU A 13 -14.63 12.00 -3.96
C GLU A 13 -13.22 12.57 -3.74
N ILE A 14 -12.68 12.45 -2.53
CA ILE A 14 -11.29 12.79 -2.23
C ILE A 14 -10.34 11.93 -3.07
N LEU A 15 -10.58 10.61 -3.14
CA LEU A 15 -9.77 9.70 -3.95
C LEU A 15 -9.84 10.04 -5.44
N ARG A 16 -11.03 10.35 -5.97
CA ARG A 16 -11.20 10.81 -7.36
C ARG A 16 -10.42 12.10 -7.63
N TRP A 17 -10.46 13.05 -6.69
CA TRP A 17 -9.68 14.27 -6.77
C TRP A 17 -8.17 13.98 -6.80
N CYS A 18 -7.68 13.09 -5.93
CA CYS A 18 -6.27 12.67 -5.89
C CYS A 18 -5.83 12.11 -7.25
N ILE A 19 -6.59 11.16 -7.81
CA ILE A 19 -6.26 10.51 -9.09
C ILE A 19 -6.20 11.51 -10.24
N THR A 20 -7.09 12.51 -10.23
CA THR A 20 -7.18 13.51 -11.32
C THR A 20 -6.10 14.58 -11.21
N SER A 21 -5.66 14.90 -9.99
CA SER A 21 -4.84 16.09 -9.70
C SER A 21 -3.37 15.78 -9.43
N LEU A 22 -3.04 14.57 -8.98
CA LEU A 22 -1.70 14.20 -8.53
C LEU A 22 -1.04 13.23 -9.52
N PRO A 23 0.06 13.63 -10.19
CA PRO A 23 0.86 12.70 -10.96
C PRO A 23 1.63 11.76 -10.02
N HIS A 24 1.93 10.54 -10.49
CA HIS A 24 2.70 9.54 -9.74
C HIS A 24 2.10 9.22 -8.35
N LEU A 25 0.79 9.01 -8.30
CA LEU A 25 0.06 8.69 -7.08
C LEU A 25 0.18 7.19 -6.72
N PHE A 26 0.50 6.91 -5.46
CA PHE A 26 0.58 5.55 -4.90
C PHE A 26 -0.17 5.50 -3.57
N GLN A 27 -0.67 4.32 -3.22
CA GLN A 27 -1.15 4.03 -1.87
C GLN A 27 -0.09 3.21 -1.13
N THR A 28 0.40 3.72 0.00
CA THR A 28 1.16 2.91 0.95
C THR A 28 0.20 2.13 1.84
N THR A 29 0.51 0.86 2.10
CA THR A 29 -0.36 0.02 2.94
C THR A 29 0.46 -1.05 3.65
N ALA A 30 0.13 -1.30 4.92
CA ALA A 30 0.51 -2.51 5.64
C ALA A 30 -0.65 -3.53 5.68
N PHE A 31 -1.64 -3.35 4.81
CA PHE A 31 -2.87 -4.14 4.72
C PHE A 31 -3.75 -4.12 6.00
N GLY A 32 -3.66 -3.05 6.78
CA GLY A 32 -4.63 -2.74 7.83
C GLY A 32 -6.02 -2.40 7.26
N LEU A 33 -7.05 -2.44 8.12
CA LEU A 33 -8.45 -2.28 7.71
C LEU A 33 -8.71 -1.03 6.87
N THR A 34 -8.22 0.13 7.30
CA THR A 34 -8.42 1.40 6.57
C THR A 34 -7.77 1.36 5.19
N GLY A 35 -6.58 0.77 5.06
CA GLY A 35 -5.90 0.62 3.78
C GLY A 35 -6.65 -0.32 2.83
N LEU A 36 -7.27 -1.38 3.35
CA LEU A 36 -8.09 -2.29 2.55
C LEU A 36 -9.37 -1.62 2.06
N VAL A 37 -10.01 -0.78 2.89
CA VAL A 37 -11.18 0.01 2.49
C VAL A 37 -10.80 0.98 1.37
N THR A 38 -9.67 1.70 1.50
CA THR A 38 -9.17 2.60 0.45
C THR A 38 -8.91 1.85 -0.86
N LEU A 39 -8.28 0.68 -0.80
CA LEU A 39 -8.02 -0.15 -1.98
C LEU A 39 -9.33 -0.59 -2.65
N ASP A 40 -10.30 -1.07 -1.87
CA ASP A 40 -11.59 -1.49 -2.42
C ASP A 40 -12.32 -0.32 -3.10
N MET A 41 -12.31 0.87 -2.48
CA MET A 41 -12.84 2.10 -3.09
C MET A 41 -12.11 2.43 -4.40
N LEU A 42 -10.78 2.46 -4.39
CA LEU A 42 -9.95 2.75 -5.57
C LEU A 42 -10.23 1.74 -6.71
N SER A 43 -10.39 0.46 -6.39
CA SER A 43 -10.64 -0.59 -7.39
C SER A 43 -12.00 -0.47 -8.09
N LYS A 44 -12.94 0.26 -7.48
CA LYS A 44 -14.29 0.49 -7.99
C LYS A 44 -14.45 1.86 -8.66
N LEU A 45 -13.46 2.74 -8.55
CA LEU A 45 -13.46 4.01 -9.28
C LEU A 45 -13.18 3.73 -10.75
N GLU A 46 -14.06 4.21 -11.62
CA GLU A 46 -13.86 4.16 -13.07
C GLU A 46 -12.80 5.17 -13.48
N VAL A 47 -11.54 4.75 -13.42
CA VAL A 47 -10.38 5.56 -13.83
C VAL A 47 -9.64 4.87 -14.99
N PRO A 48 -9.15 5.62 -15.99
CA PRO A 48 -8.36 5.04 -17.07
C PRO A 48 -7.16 4.25 -16.52
N ARG A 49 -6.83 3.11 -17.13
CA ARG A 49 -5.70 2.25 -16.69
C ARG A 49 -4.38 2.97 -16.38
N PRO A 50 -3.89 3.97 -17.16
CA PRO A 50 -2.65 4.68 -16.81
C PRO A 50 -2.72 5.51 -15.51
N GLN A 51 -3.91 5.68 -14.93
CA GLN A 51 -4.17 6.42 -13.70
C GLN A 51 -4.53 5.51 -12.53
N MET A 52 -4.43 4.18 -12.68
CA MET A 52 -4.62 3.28 -11.55
C MET A 52 -3.54 3.51 -10.50
N VAL A 53 -3.98 3.49 -9.25
CA VAL A 53 -3.10 3.70 -8.10
C VAL A 53 -2.49 2.36 -7.69
N ASP A 54 -1.17 2.27 -7.84
CA ASP A 54 -0.39 1.14 -7.39
C ASP A 54 -0.19 1.17 -5.87
N LEU A 55 0.01 -0.02 -5.30
CA LEU A 55 0.25 -0.22 -3.87
C LEU A 55 1.75 -0.34 -3.57
N VAL A 56 2.16 0.25 -2.46
CA VAL A 56 3.50 0.08 -1.89
C VAL A 56 3.37 -0.61 -0.54
N PHE A 57 3.99 -1.77 -0.40
CA PHE A 57 4.12 -2.51 0.84
C PHE A 57 5.60 -2.56 1.26
N LEU A 58 5.86 -2.23 2.52
CA LEU A 58 7.19 -2.36 3.10
C LEU A 58 7.24 -3.66 3.89
N ASP A 59 7.93 -4.65 3.34
CA ASP A 59 8.17 -5.93 4.00
C ASP A 59 9.36 -5.75 4.95
N THR A 60 9.07 -5.68 6.24
CA THR A 60 10.08 -5.49 7.29
C THR A 60 10.89 -6.75 7.56
N LEU A 61 10.53 -7.89 6.95
CA LEU A 61 11.05 -9.23 7.25
C LEU A 61 10.61 -9.77 8.61
N TYR A 62 9.73 -9.05 9.31
CA TYR A 62 9.18 -9.42 10.63
C TYR A 62 7.64 -9.35 10.67
N HIS A 63 6.99 -9.30 9.50
CA HIS A 63 5.53 -9.37 9.45
C HIS A 63 5.03 -10.74 9.86
N PHE A 64 3.84 -10.77 10.46
CA PHE A 64 3.10 -12.01 10.71
C PHE A 64 2.84 -12.75 9.40
N GLU A 65 2.86 -14.09 9.45
CA GLU A 65 2.57 -14.94 8.28
C GLU A 65 1.15 -14.68 7.73
N GLU A 66 0.21 -14.31 8.60
CA GLU A 66 -1.15 -13.92 8.25
C GLU A 66 -1.18 -12.64 7.41
N THR A 67 -0.28 -11.69 7.68
CA THR A 67 -0.13 -10.46 6.89
C THR A 67 0.38 -10.81 5.49
N MET A 68 1.38 -11.68 5.38
CA MET A 68 1.92 -12.12 4.08
C MET A 68 0.86 -12.89 3.28
N SER A 69 0.11 -13.78 3.94
CA SER A 69 -1.03 -14.48 3.35
C SER A 69 -2.13 -13.51 2.87
N LEU A 70 -2.36 -12.41 3.60
CA LEU A 70 -3.29 -11.36 3.19
C LEU A 70 -2.79 -10.61 1.95
N VAL A 71 -1.50 -10.29 1.85
CA VAL A 71 -0.90 -9.66 0.66
C VAL A 71 -1.21 -10.50 -0.59
N ASP A 72 -1.02 -11.81 -0.51
CA ASP A 72 -1.29 -12.73 -1.62
C ASP A 72 -2.77 -12.76 -2.01
N ARG A 73 -3.68 -12.76 -1.02
CA ARG A 73 -5.13 -12.69 -1.29
C ARG A 73 -5.50 -11.37 -1.96
N VAL A 74 -4.91 -10.26 -1.52
CA VAL A 74 -5.16 -8.93 -2.08
C VAL A 74 -4.71 -8.86 -3.54
N ARG A 75 -3.51 -9.37 -3.87
CA ARG A 75 -3.01 -9.46 -5.26
C ARG A 75 -3.96 -10.24 -6.18
N ARG A 76 -4.52 -11.35 -5.70
CA ARG A 76 -5.49 -12.16 -6.47
C ARG A 76 -6.84 -11.44 -6.63
N ARG A 77 -7.29 -10.74 -5.58
CA ARG A 77 -8.60 -10.07 -5.54
C ARG A 77 -8.64 -8.78 -6.36
N TYR A 78 -7.52 -8.06 -6.43
CA TYR A 78 -7.36 -6.76 -7.10
C TYR A 78 -6.20 -6.82 -8.11
N PRO A 79 -6.31 -7.64 -9.17
CA PRO A 79 -5.20 -7.92 -10.09
C PRO A 79 -4.74 -6.71 -10.90
N ASN A 80 -5.55 -5.66 -10.94
CA ASN A 80 -5.24 -4.43 -11.66
C ASN A 80 -4.39 -3.47 -10.81
N ASN A 81 -4.36 -3.60 -9.48
CA ASN A 81 -3.54 -2.76 -8.61
C ASN A 81 -2.22 -3.48 -8.33
N ASN A 82 -1.13 -3.03 -8.96
CA ASN A 82 0.16 -3.67 -8.76
C ASN A 82 0.66 -3.43 -7.33
N VAL A 83 1.26 -4.44 -6.71
CA VAL A 83 1.80 -4.36 -5.35
C VAL A 83 3.32 -4.41 -5.41
N HIS A 84 3.93 -3.25 -5.26
CA HIS A 84 5.36 -3.07 -5.11
C HIS A 84 5.76 -3.43 -3.67
N ILE A 85 6.65 -4.41 -3.54
CA ILE A 85 7.18 -4.84 -2.23
C ILE A 85 8.63 -4.37 -2.13
N TYR A 86 8.93 -3.63 -1.07
CA TYR A 86 10.28 -3.19 -0.74
C TYR A 86 10.72 -3.77 0.60
N LYS A 87 11.99 -4.16 0.67
CA LYS A 87 12.63 -4.77 1.83
C LYS A 87 13.85 -3.94 2.27
N PRO A 88 14.38 -4.16 3.49
CA PRO A 88 15.64 -3.57 3.91
C PRO A 88 16.77 -3.87 2.91
N ALA A 89 17.64 -2.87 2.67
CA ALA A 89 18.61 -2.93 1.60
C ALA A 89 19.65 -4.06 1.77
N GLY A 90 19.72 -4.93 0.77
CA GLY A 90 20.72 -5.99 0.68
C GLY A 90 20.49 -7.16 1.62
N VAL A 91 19.24 -7.39 2.03
CA VAL A 91 18.80 -8.58 2.78
C VAL A 91 17.38 -8.96 2.33
N GLU A 92 17.12 -10.25 2.17
CA GLU A 92 15.85 -10.78 1.66
C GLU A 92 15.06 -11.59 2.68
N THR A 93 15.71 -12.00 3.79
CA THR A 93 15.14 -12.84 4.84
C THR A 93 15.44 -12.30 6.22
N THR A 94 14.62 -12.68 7.20
CA THR A 94 14.85 -12.36 8.62
C THR A 94 16.24 -12.80 9.07
N ALA A 95 16.66 -14.02 8.70
CA ALA A 95 17.98 -14.54 9.06
C ALA A 95 19.14 -13.69 8.50
N GLU A 96 19.04 -13.22 7.25
CA GLU A 96 20.03 -12.31 6.67
C GLU A 96 20.03 -10.93 7.36
N PHE A 97 18.84 -10.43 7.71
CA PHE A 97 18.70 -9.18 8.45
C PHE A 97 19.37 -9.26 9.83
N GLU A 98 19.13 -10.35 10.57
CA GLU A 98 19.72 -10.59 11.89
C GLU A 98 21.23 -10.80 11.82
N ALA A 99 21.71 -11.52 10.80
CA ALA A 99 23.15 -11.69 10.58
C ALA A 99 23.87 -10.36 10.30
N LYS A 100 23.20 -9.42 9.63
CA LYS A 100 23.79 -8.13 9.23
C LYS A 100 23.66 -7.06 10.31
N TYR A 101 22.53 -6.99 11.01
CA TYR A 101 22.19 -5.89 11.90
C TYR A 101 22.00 -6.31 13.38
N GLY A 102 21.97 -7.60 13.67
CA GLY A 102 21.72 -8.15 15.01
C GLY A 102 20.26 -8.56 15.24
N ALA A 103 20.06 -9.57 16.09
CA ALA A 103 18.76 -10.23 16.29
C ALA A 103 17.68 -9.38 17.00
N LYS A 104 18.05 -8.24 17.58
CA LYS A 104 17.17 -7.41 18.42
C LYS A 104 17.38 -5.92 18.13
N LEU A 105 17.51 -5.55 16.86
CA LEU A 105 17.81 -4.17 16.45
C LEU A 105 16.78 -3.13 16.93
N TRP A 106 15.56 -3.56 17.27
CA TRP A 106 14.49 -2.70 17.75
C TRP A 106 14.56 -2.37 19.26
N GLU A 107 15.45 -3.03 20.01
CA GLU A 107 15.72 -2.73 21.43
C GLU A 107 16.73 -1.57 21.56
#